data_AF-A0A4Y2D0X5-F1
#
_entry.id   AF-A0A4Y2D0X5-F1
#
_cell.length_a   1.000
_cell.length_b   1.000
_cell.length_c   1.000
_cell.angle_alpha   90.00
_cell.angle_beta   90.00
_cell.angle_gamma   90.00
#
_symmetry.space_group_name_H-M   'P 1'
#
loop_
_entity.id
_entity.type
_entity.pdbx_description
1 polymer ?
#
loop_
_entity_poly.entity_id
_entity_poly.type
_entity_poly.pdbx_seq_one_letter_code
_entity_poly.pdbx_strand_id
1 'polypeptide(L)'
;MSYRGASKAYSVPQITLETKVKEARQKKLSSEAAAVKMLGRYKTVFSEAQVKEFVQHLIHLEERLFGVTLSDLRTLAFQLAGKKQHSACL
;
A
#
# COMPACT_ATOMS: atom_id res chain seq x y z
N MET A 1 -20.78 13.41 17.39
CA MET A 1 -19.68 14.27 17.89
C MET A 1 -19.42 15.39 16.90
N SER A 2 -19.10 16.60 17.36
CA SER A 2 -18.59 17.68 16.49
C SER A 2 -17.09 17.48 16.19
N TYR A 3 -16.57 18.09 15.13
CA TYR A 3 -15.12 18.03 14.81
C TYR A 3 -14.26 18.58 15.95
N ARG A 4 -14.71 19.65 16.60
CA ARG A 4 -14.06 20.21 17.80
C ARG A 4 -14.06 19.22 18.97
N GLY A 5 -15.15 18.48 19.17
CA GLY A 5 -15.23 17.43 20.19
C GLY A 5 -14.28 16.26 19.92
N ALA A 6 -14.26 15.78 18.67
CA ALA A 6 -13.35 14.71 18.25
C ALA A 6 -11.87 15.14 18.30
N SER A 7 -11.57 16.39 17.94
CA SER A 7 -10.21 16.95 18.02
C SER A 7 -9.66 16.90 19.44
N LYS A 8 -10.45 17.30 20.43
CA LYS A 8 -10.08 17.24 21.86
C LYS A 8 -9.96 15.80 22.37
N ALA A 9 -10.89 14.92 21.98
CA ALA A 9 -10.91 13.53 22.44
C ALA A 9 -9.74 12.70 21.89
N TYR A 10 -9.36 12.91 20.64
CA TYR A 10 -8.37 12.09 19.94
C TYR A 10 -7.04 12.81 19.67
N SER A 11 -6.87 14.04 20.17
CA SER A 11 -5.67 14.87 19.93
C SER A 11 -5.28 14.99 18.44
N VAL A 12 -6.29 15.05 17.56
CA VAL A 12 -6.10 15.24 16.12
C VAL A 12 -6.51 16.67 15.76
N PRO A 13 -5.74 17.44 14.97
CA PRO A 13 -6.15 18.78 14.54
C PRO A 13 -7.51 18.76 13.84
N GLN A 14 -8.36 19.76 14.13
CA GLN A 14 -9.70 19.88 13.55
C GLN A 14 -9.67 19.87 12.01
N ILE A 15 -8.71 20.59 11.42
CA ILE A 15 -8.52 20.66 9.96
C ILE A 15 -8.29 19.27 9.36
N THR A 16 -7.47 18.43 10.01
CA THR A 16 -7.18 17.07 9.55
C THR A 16 -8.45 16.22 9.51
N LEU A 17 -9.32 16.34 10.51
CA LEU A 17 -10.60 15.64 10.55
C LEU A 17 -11.53 16.12 9.42
N GLU A 18 -11.64 17.42 9.22
CA GLU A 18 -12.46 18.02 8.17
C GLU A 18 -11.99 17.60 6.77
N THR A 19 -10.68 17.63 6.50
CA THR A 19 -10.12 17.16 5.22
C THR A 19 -10.42 15.70 4.97
N LYS A 20 -10.20 14.83 5.97
CA LYS A 20 -10.45 13.38 5.84
C LYS A 20 -11.92 13.05 5.61
N VAL A 21 -12.83 13.72 6.31
CA VAL A 21 -14.27 13.50 6.12
C VAL A 21 -14.74 14.03 4.76
N LYS A 22 -14.20 15.16 4.29
CA LYS A 22 -14.50 15.68 2.95
C LYS A 22 -14.03 14.70 1.86
N GLU A 23 -12.82 14.17 1.97
CA GLU A 23 -12.29 13.16 1.04
C GLU A 23 -13.12 11.87 1.04
N ALA A 24 -13.53 11.39 2.23
CA ALA A 24 -14.36 10.19 2.37
C ALA A 24 -15.72 10.35 1.69
N ARG A 25 -16.37 11.51 1.87
CA ARG A 25 -17.64 11.85 1.22
C ARG A 25 -17.52 11.94 -0.30
N GLN A 26 -16.48 12.60 -0.80
CA GLN A 26 -16.24 12.72 -2.24
C GLN A 26 -16.01 11.37 -2.92
N LYS A 27 -15.23 10.50 -2.27
CA LYS A 27 -14.88 9.17 -2.80
C LYS A 27 -15.93 8.09 -2.48
N LYS A 28 -17.05 8.44 -1.80
CA LYS A 28 -18.08 7.51 -1.30
C LYS A 28 -17.48 6.30 -0.57
N LEU A 29 -16.41 6.53 0.21
CA LEU A 29 -15.72 5.46 0.92
C LEU A 29 -16.50 5.07 2.18
N SER A 30 -16.51 3.78 2.51
CA SER A 30 -16.91 3.31 3.83
C SER A 30 -16.03 3.94 4.91
N SER A 31 -16.55 4.08 6.13
CA SER A 31 -15.82 4.61 7.29
C SER A 31 -14.52 3.83 7.55
N GLU A 32 -14.55 2.51 7.36
CA GLU A 32 -13.40 1.63 7.53
C GLU A 32 -12.33 1.91 6.45
N ALA A 33 -12.75 2.02 5.19
CA ALA A 33 -11.87 2.32 4.07
C ALA A 33 -11.24 3.72 4.17
N ALA A 34 -11.97 4.69 4.73
CA ALA A 34 -11.46 6.04 4.97
C ALA A 34 -10.46 6.13 6.14
N ALA A 35 -10.55 5.21 7.10
CA ALA A 35 -9.65 5.11 8.24
C ALA A 35 -8.30 4.43 7.88
N VAL A 36 -8.23 3.73 6.76
CA VAL A 36 -6.98 3.10 6.29
C VAL A 36 -5.93 4.18 6.04
N LYS A 37 -4.86 4.13 6.84
CA LYS A 37 -3.76 5.09 6.78
C LYS A 37 -2.88 4.76 5.57
N MET A 38 -3.04 5.54 4.50
CA MET A 38 -2.15 5.48 3.34
C MET A 38 -0.91 6.37 3.57
N LEU A 39 0.26 5.92 3.10
CA LEU A 39 1.54 6.65 3.20
C LEU A 39 1.65 7.82 2.19
N GLY A 40 0.54 8.50 1.91
CA GLY A 40 0.47 9.64 1.00
C GLY A 40 0.90 9.29 -0.43
N ARG A 41 2.08 9.76 -0.84
CA ARG A 41 2.64 9.53 -2.18
C ARG A 41 3.08 8.09 -2.40
N TYR A 42 3.46 7.37 -1.35
CA TYR A 42 3.91 5.99 -1.47
C TYR A 42 2.71 5.09 -1.73
N LYS A 43 2.61 4.59 -2.96
CA LYS A 43 1.63 3.60 -3.37
C LYS A 43 2.30 2.24 -3.41
N THR A 44 1.58 1.22 -2.96
CA THR A 44 1.98 -0.18 -3.12
C THR A 44 2.03 -0.50 -4.60
N VAL A 45 3.22 -0.85 -5.12
CA VAL A 45 3.42 -1.20 -6.53
C VAL A 45 2.91 -2.60 -6.83
N PHE A 46 2.99 -3.50 -5.83
CA PHE A 46 2.53 -4.88 -5.94
C PHE A 46 1.14 -5.05 -5.32
N SER A 47 0.32 -5.89 -5.94
CA SER A 47 -0.90 -6.38 -5.31
C SER A 47 -0.57 -7.49 -4.30
N GLU A 48 -1.47 -7.74 -3.34
CA GLU A 48 -1.27 -8.79 -2.34
C GLU A 48 -1.04 -10.17 -2.97
N ALA A 49 -1.76 -10.49 -4.05
CA ALA A 49 -1.59 -11.74 -4.80
C ALA A 49 -0.16 -11.86 -5.38
N GLN A 50 0.36 -10.77 -5.96
CA GLN A 50 1.70 -10.74 -6.52
C GLN A 50 2.78 -10.87 -5.45
N VAL A 51 2.57 -10.25 -4.29
CA VAL A 51 3.50 -10.41 -3.16
C VAL A 51 3.54 -11.88 -2.73
N LYS A 52 2.39 -12.57 -2.69
CA LYS A 52 2.35 -14.01 -2.36
C LYS A 52 3.08 -14.86 -3.39
N GLU A 53 2.83 -14.65 -4.68
CA GLU A 53 3.53 -15.37 -5.76
C GLU A 53 5.05 -15.13 -5.69
N PHE A 54 5.46 -13.89 -5.45
CA PHE A 54 6.87 -13.54 -5.32
C PHE A 54 7.53 -14.23 -4.13
N VAL A 55 6.88 -14.22 -2.97
CA VAL A 55 7.39 -14.89 -1.76
C VAL A 55 7.48 -16.41 -1.97
N GLN A 56 6.48 -17.03 -2.59
CA GLN A 56 6.52 -18.47 -2.92
C GLN A 56 7.70 -18.81 -3.84
N HIS A 57 7.94 -17.98 -4.87
CA HIS A 57 9.09 -18.17 -5.76
C HIS A 57 10.43 -18.06 -5.01
N LEU A 58 10.55 -17.14 -4.05
CA LEU A 58 11.77 -17.01 -3.23
C LEU A 58 12.01 -18.23 -2.35
N ILE A 59 10.94 -18.75 -1.72
CA ILE A 59 11.02 -19.97 -0.90
C ILE A 59 11.52 -21.14 -1.76
N HIS A 60 10.98 -21.32 -2.98
CA HIS A 60 11.44 -22.38 -3.89
C HIS A 60 12.89 -22.22 -4.36
N LEU A 61 13.39 -20.99 -4.49
CA LEU A 61 14.79 -20.74 -4.81
C LEU A 61 15.71 -21.08 -3.62
N GLU A 62 15.26 -20.80 -2.40
CA GLU A 62 15.99 -21.11 -1.18
C GLU A 62 16.02 -22.63 -0.92
N GLU A 63 14.90 -23.34 -1.11
CA GLU A 63 14.81 -24.81 -1.02
C GLU A 63 15.81 -25.52 -1.94
N ARG A 64 16.07 -24.95 -3.12
CA ARG A 64 17.02 -25.49 -4.10
C ARG A 64 18.46 -25.01 -3.87
N LEU A 65 18.73 -24.32 -2.76
CA LEU A 65 20.04 -23.84 -2.32
C LEU A 65 20.72 -22.91 -3.34
N PHE A 66 19.95 -22.13 -4.10
CA PHE A 66 20.51 -21.17 -5.06
C PHE A 66 21.22 -19.97 -4.42
N GLY A 67 21.10 -19.79 -3.09
CA GLY A 67 21.79 -18.74 -2.35
C GLY A 67 21.39 -17.35 -2.82
N VAL A 68 20.18 -16.90 -2.47
CA VAL A 68 19.64 -15.62 -2.96
C VAL A 68 20.20 -14.46 -2.15
N THR A 69 20.87 -13.51 -2.81
CA THR A 69 21.36 -12.28 -2.14
C THR A 69 20.32 -11.16 -2.19
N LEU A 70 20.48 -10.16 -1.31
CA LEU A 70 19.62 -8.96 -1.31
C LEU A 70 19.66 -8.21 -2.66
N SER A 71 20.76 -8.29 -3.39
CA SER A 71 20.91 -7.66 -4.72
C SER A 71 20.03 -8.37 -5.75
N ASP A 72 19.99 -9.70 -5.71
CA ASP A 72 19.17 -10.50 -6.61
C ASP A 72 17.68 -10.28 -6.35
N LEU A 73 17.29 -10.20 -5.06
CA LEU A 73 15.92 -9.86 -4.66
C LEU A 73 15.45 -8.53 -5.26
N ARG A 74 16.28 -7.49 -5.15
CA ARG A 74 15.98 -6.16 -5.71
C ARG A 74 15.88 -6.21 -7.23
N THR A 75 16.75 -6.97 -7.88
CA THR A 75 16.77 -7.12 -9.34
C THR A 75 15.51 -7.86 -9.84
N LEU A 76 15.13 -8.96 -9.17
CA LEU A 76 13.92 -9.71 -9.46
C LEU A 76 12.66 -8.87 -9.21
N ALA A 77 12.61 -8.13 -8.11
CA ALA A 77 11.51 -7.21 -7.81
C ALA A 77 11.38 -6.11 -8.88
N PHE A 78 12.50 -5.56 -9.34
CA PHE A 78 12.52 -4.56 -10.42
C PHE A 78 12.03 -5.15 -11.75
N GLN A 79 12.49 -6.34 -12.13
CA GLN A 79 12.04 -7.03 -13.35
C GLN A 79 10.53 -7.34 -13.29
N LEU A 80 10.02 -7.76 -12.13
CA LEU A 80 8.61 -8.07 -11.94
C LEU A 80 7.74 -6.80 -12.01
N ALA A 81 8.21 -5.69 -11.46
CA ALA A 81 7.56 -4.39 -11.59
C ALA A 81 7.57 -3.87 -13.04
N GLY A 82 8.71 -3.99 -13.75
CA GLY A 82 8.86 -3.54 -15.13
C GLY A 82 7.96 -4.29 -16.13
N LYS A 83 7.77 -5.61 -15.94
CA LYS A 83 6.85 -6.41 -16.77
C LYS A 83 5.39 -5.96 -16.67
N LYS A 84 4.98 -5.29 -15.59
CA LYS A 84 3.60 -4.78 -15.40
C LYS A 84 3.37 -3.38 -15.98
N GLN A 85 4.42 -2.57 -16.17
CA GLN A 85 4.27 -1.21 -16.73
C GLN A 85 3.85 -1.22 -18.21
N HIS A 86 4.09 -2.32 -18.95
CA HIS A 86 3.65 -2.44 -20.34
C HIS A 86 2.17 -2.85 -20.51
N SER A 87 1.49 -3.33 -19.47
CA SER A 87 0.07 -3.75 -19.56
C SER A 87 -0.93 -2.73 -19.01
N ALA A 88 -0.46 -1.61 -18.45
CA ALA A 88 -1.32 -0.52 -17.94
C ALA A 88 -1.33 0.71 -18.86
N CYS A 89 -0.67 0.62 -20.02
CA CYS A 89 -0.55 1.71 -21.00
C CYS A 89 -1.18 1.36 -22.37
N LEU A 90 -1.99 0.30 -22.43
CA LEU A 90 -2.91 -0.07 -23.51
C LEU A 90 -4.30 -0.23 -22.91
#